data_AF-A0A832MYG9-F1
#
_entry.id   AF-A0A832MYG9-F1
#
_cell.length_a   1.000
_cell.length_b   1.000
_cell.length_c   1.000
_cell.angle_alpha   90.00
_cell.angle_beta   90.00
_cell.angle_gamma   90.00
#
_symmetry.space_group_name_H-M   'P 1'
#
loop_
_entity.id
_entity.type
_entity.pdbx_description
1 polymer ?
#
loop_
_entity_poly.entity_id
_entity_poly.type
_entity_poly.pdbx_seq_one_letter_code
_entity_poly.pdbx_strand_id
1 'polypeptide(L)'
;LGGLDLLKKRVMQPLNLTKQEQSVDIIATTQGGGVSAQADAVRHGISKALVAYDAEFRAILKPQGMLTRDSRVVERKKYGKRKARRIPQFSKR
;
A
#
# COMPACT_ATOMS: atom_id res chain seq x y z
N LEU A 1 -15.94 -12.54 -4.19
CA LEU A 1 -16.39 -11.14 -4.10
C LEU A 1 -15.25 -10.28 -3.52
N GLY A 2 -14.39 -9.56 -4.21
CA GLY A 2 -14.04 -9.37 -5.62
C GLY A 2 -12.63 -8.76 -5.61
N GLY A 3 -11.66 -9.33 -6.33
CA GLY A 3 -10.25 -8.97 -6.18
C GLY A 3 -9.92 -7.60 -6.76
N LEU A 4 -10.23 -7.37 -8.04
CA LEU A 4 -9.83 -6.17 -8.76
C LEU A 4 -10.58 -4.91 -8.27
N ASP A 5 -11.87 -5.04 -7.96
CA ASP A 5 -12.69 -3.92 -7.51
C ASP A 5 -12.24 -3.37 -6.14
N LEU A 6 -11.79 -4.26 -5.25
CA LEU A 6 -11.19 -3.87 -3.98
C LEU A 6 -9.92 -3.04 -4.19
N LEU A 7 -9.07 -3.43 -5.16
CA LEU A 7 -7.82 -2.72 -5.45
C LEU A 7 -8.10 -1.31 -6.02
N LYS A 8 -9.10 -1.17 -6.89
CA LYS A 8 -9.54 0.14 -7.39
C LYS A 8 -9.99 1.06 -6.24
N LYS A 9 -10.84 0.53 -5.34
CA LYS A 9 -11.30 1.28 -4.16
C LYS A 9 -10.16 1.70 -3.24
N ARG A 10 -9.12 0.87 -3.07
CA ARG A 10 -7.92 1.25 -2.31
C ARG A 10 -7.20 2.44 -2.93
N VAL A 11 -7.03 2.45 -4.26
CA VAL A 11 -6.35 3.56 -4.95
C VAL A 11 -7.15 4.86 -4.83
N MET A 12 -8.48 4.79 -4.93
CA MET A 12 -9.37 5.96 -4.85
C MET A 12 -9.51 6.53 -3.43
N GLN A 13 -9.33 5.71 -2.39
CA GLN A 13 -9.48 6.08 -0.97
C GLN A 13 -8.98 7.49 -0.58
N PRO A 14 -7.74 7.93 -0.90
CA PRO A 14 -7.26 9.27 -0.56
C PRO A 14 -8.05 10.39 -1.24
N LEU A 15 -8.54 10.19 -2.47
CA LEU A 15 -9.35 11.17 -3.21
C LEU A 15 -10.75 11.29 -2.60
N ASN A 16 -11.33 10.17 -2.19
CA ASN A 16 -12.63 10.14 -1.53
C ASN A 16 -12.57 10.89 -0.18
N LEU A 17 -11.45 10.76 0.56
CA LEU A 17 -11.24 11.45 1.83
C LEU A 17 -11.09 12.96 1.66
N THR A 18 -10.39 13.42 0.62
CA THR A 18 -10.21 14.84 0.33
C THR A 18 -11.33 15.45 -0.52
N LYS A 19 -12.28 14.63 -1.00
CA LYS A 19 -13.36 14.99 -1.93
C LYS A 19 -12.84 15.62 -3.24
N GLN A 20 -11.67 15.19 -3.70
CA GLN A 20 -11.02 15.70 -4.90
C GLN A 20 -11.15 14.70 -6.08
N GLU A 21 -12.22 13.91 -6.14
CA GLU A 21 -12.37 12.85 -7.16
C GLU A 21 -12.52 13.39 -8.59
N GLN A 22 -13.13 14.57 -8.76
CA GLN A 22 -13.45 15.15 -10.07
C GLN A 22 -12.53 16.33 -10.45
N SER A 23 -11.65 16.74 -9.55
CA SER A 23 -10.87 17.98 -9.66
C SER A 23 -9.43 17.76 -10.11
N VAL A 24 -8.93 16.53 -10.05
CA VAL A 24 -7.53 16.21 -10.38
C VAL A 24 -7.43 15.03 -11.33
N ASP A 25 -6.66 15.22 -12.40
CA ASP A 25 -6.23 14.14 -13.30
C ASP A 25 -4.92 13.53 -12.80
N ILE A 26 -4.86 12.21 -12.70
CA ILE A 26 -3.73 11.49 -12.11
C ILE A 26 -3.16 10.51 -13.14
N ILE A 27 -1.92 10.75 -13.54
CA ILE A 27 -1.13 9.82 -14.34
C ILE A 27 -0.11 9.16 -13.41
N ALA A 28 -0.21 7.84 -13.24
CA ALA A 28 0.67 7.07 -12.37
C ALA A 28 1.42 5.98 -13.15
N THR A 29 2.74 5.95 -12.99
CA THR A 29 3.59 4.87 -13.50
C THR A 29 4.08 4.01 -12.33
N THR A 30 3.97 2.69 -12.47
CA THR A 30 4.48 1.76 -11.45
C THR A 30 5.32 0.67 -12.09
N GLN A 31 6.34 0.21 -11.37
CA GLN A 31 7.27 -0.81 -11.84
C GLN A 31 7.58 -1.79 -10.70
N GLY A 32 7.66 -3.08 -11.03
CA GLY A 32 7.95 -4.16 -10.08
C GLY A 32 6.78 -4.56 -9.17
N GLY A 33 7.03 -5.51 -8.26
CA GLY A 33 6.03 -6.01 -7.31
C GLY A 33 4.91 -6.83 -7.98
N GLY A 34 3.69 -6.69 -7.45
CA GLY A 34 2.48 -7.28 -8.02
C GLY A 34 1.28 -6.33 -7.86
N VAL A 35 0.15 -6.63 -8.49
CA VAL A 35 -1.01 -5.71 -8.63
C VAL A 35 -1.47 -5.11 -7.30
N SER A 36 -1.52 -5.92 -6.24
CA SER A 36 -1.92 -5.45 -4.90
C SER A 36 -0.91 -4.45 -4.30
N ALA A 37 0.39 -4.76 -4.42
CA ALA A 37 1.46 -3.89 -3.92
C ALA A 37 1.55 -2.60 -4.74
N GLN A 38 1.32 -2.67 -6.05
CA GLN A 38 1.25 -1.51 -6.93
C GLN A 38 0.07 -0.60 -6.54
N ALA A 39 -1.11 -1.17 -6.28
CA ALA A 39 -2.26 -0.38 -5.81
C ALA A 39 -1.96 0.38 -4.50
N ASP A 40 -1.35 -0.30 -3.52
CA ASP A 40 -0.96 0.34 -2.26
C ASP A 40 0.14 1.40 -2.44
N ALA A 41 1.06 1.20 -3.40
CA ALA A 41 2.09 2.18 -3.76
C ALA A 41 1.51 3.42 -4.44
N VAL A 42 0.60 3.25 -5.41
CA VAL A 42 -0.11 4.37 -6.07
C VAL A 42 -0.91 5.16 -5.03
N ARG A 43 -1.65 4.47 -4.16
CA ARG A 43 -2.40 5.11 -3.06
C ARG A 43 -1.51 6.03 -2.21
N HIS A 44 -0.33 5.55 -1.83
CA HIS A 44 0.63 6.34 -1.06
C HIS A 44 1.22 7.51 -1.88
N GLY A 45 1.47 7.31 -3.17
CA GLY A 45 1.91 8.35 -4.09
C GLY A 45 0.87 9.48 -4.23
N ILE A 46 -0.39 9.13 -4.47
CA ILE A 46 -1.51 10.09 -4.54
C ILE A 46 -1.61 10.89 -3.24
N SER A 47 -1.53 10.22 -2.09
CA SER A 47 -1.60 10.89 -0.79
C SER A 47 -0.49 11.92 -0.58
N LYS A 48 0.72 11.64 -1.07
CA LYS A 48 1.84 12.60 -1.04
C LYS A 48 1.65 13.74 -2.03
N ALA A 49 1.15 13.44 -3.23
CA ALA A 49 0.86 14.46 -4.24
C ALA A 49 -0.21 15.45 -3.75
N LEU A 50 -1.28 14.96 -3.12
CA LEU A 50 -2.32 15.82 -2.54
C LEU A 50 -1.78 16.74 -1.45
N VAL A 51 -0.90 16.25 -0.57
CA VAL A 51 -0.27 17.10 0.45
C VAL A 51 0.70 18.13 -0.15
N ALA A 52 1.32 17.82 -1.28
CA ALA A 52 2.16 18.77 -2.00
C ALA A 52 1.33 19.83 -2.75
N TYR A 53 0.12 19.47 -3.19
CA TYR A 53 -0.84 20.38 -3.80
C TYR A 53 -1.41 21.38 -2.77
N ASP A 54 -1.84 20.87 -1.61
CA ASP A 54 -2.31 21.70 -0.50
C ASP A 54 -1.93 21.06 0.84
N ALA A 55 -1.27 21.85 1.69
CA ALA A 55 -0.78 21.43 2.99
C ALA A 55 -1.91 21.11 3.98
N GLU A 56 -3.10 21.67 3.80
CA GLU A 56 -4.26 21.44 4.69
C GLU A 56 -4.72 19.97 4.66
N PHE A 57 -4.59 19.30 3.52
CA PHE A 57 -4.97 17.88 3.38
C PHE A 57 -4.15 16.95 4.28
N ARG A 58 -2.99 17.40 4.77
CA ARG A 58 -2.19 16.63 5.72
C ARG A 58 -2.96 16.33 7.02
N ALA A 59 -3.78 17.27 7.50
CA ALA A 59 -4.57 17.10 8.72
C ALA A 59 -5.63 16.00 8.56
N ILE A 60 -6.15 15.81 7.35
CA ILE A 60 -7.17 14.80 7.03
C ILE A 60 -6.52 13.43 6.74
N LEU A 61 -5.42 13.41 5.98
CA LEU A 61 -4.79 12.18 5.50
C LEU A 61 -3.89 11.49 6.54
N LYS A 62 -3.26 12.24 7.44
CA LYS A 62 -2.35 11.68 8.46
C LYS A 62 -3.07 10.78 9.48
N PRO A 63 -4.21 11.17 10.07
CA PRO A 63 -4.96 10.31 11.00
C PRO A 63 -5.44 9.02 10.35
N GLN A 64 -5.75 9.05 9.06
CA GLN A 64 -6.19 7.88 8.29
C GLN A 64 -5.03 6.96 7.87
N GLY A 65 -3.78 7.27 8.25
CA GLY A 65 -2.61 6.44 7.98
C GLY A 65 -2.14 6.44 6.51
N MET A 66 -2.68 7.32 5.67
CA MET A 66 -2.38 7.36 4.22
C MET A 66 -0.96 7.86 3.90
N LEU A 67 -0.40 8.67 4.80
CA LEU A 67 0.95 9.23 4.70
C LEU A 67 2.04 8.31 5.26
N THR A 68 1.67 7.23 5.95
CA THR A 68 2.63 6.28 6.51
C THR A 68 3.03 5.26 5.44
N ARG A 69 4.34 5.12 5.20
CA ARG A 69 4.84 4.06 4.33
C ARG A 69 4.68 2.72 5.02
N ASP A 70 4.09 1.75 4.33
CA ASP A 70 4.05 0.37 4.83
C ASP A 70 5.47 -0.21 4.89
N SER A 71 5.89 -0.60 6.09
CA SER A 71 7.23 -1.13 6.37
C SER A 71 7.33 -2.64 6.17
N ARG A 72 6.22 -3.32 5.84
CA ARG A 72 6.20 -4.78 5.65
C ARG A 72 7.03 -5.18 4.44
N VAL A 73 7.99 -6.08 4.67
CA VAL A 73 8.87 -6.66 3.64
C VAL A 73 8.93 -8.17 3.83
N VAL A 74 9.12 -8.91 2.73
CA VAL A 74 9.28 -10.36 2.78
C VAL A 74 10.56 -10.71 3.52
N GLU A 75 10.42 -11.49 4.60
CA GLU A 75 11.57 -11.99 5.34
C GLU A 75 12.40 -12.96 4.48
N ARG A 76 13.72 -12.78 4.53
CA ARG A 76 14.68 -13.70 3.91
C ARG A 76 14.52 -15.12 4.48
N LYS A 77 14.73 -16.13 3.63
CA LYS A 77 14.87 -17.53 4.06
C LYS A 77 16.11 -17.72 4.95
N LYS A 78 15.90 -18.19 6.19
CA LYS A 78 16.96 -18.53 7.13
C LYS A 78 17.44 -19.97 6.90
N TYR A 79 18.72 -20.24 7.13
CA TYR A 79 19.28 -21.60 7.03
C TYR A 79 18.61 -22.53 8.06
N GLY A 80 18.57 -23.83 7.76
CA GLY A 80 17.87 -24.82 8.60
C GLY A 80 16.33 -24.72 8.60
N LYS A 81 15.74 -23.71 7.93
CA LYS A 81 14.29 -23.54 7.80
C LYS A 81 13.83 -23.77 6.36
N ARG A 82 12.60 -24.28 6.20
CA ARG A 82 11.98 -24.51 4.88
C ARG A 82 11.58 -23.20 4.20
N LYS A 83 11.13 -22.20 4.98
CA LYS A 83 10.80 -20.83 4.54
C LYS A 83 11.34 -19.83 5.58
N ALA A 84 10.95 -18.54 5.52
CA ALA A 84 11.37 -17.51 6.47
C ALA A 84 11.29 -17.95 7.95
N ARG A 85 10.11 -18.44 8.37
CA ARG A 85 9.87 -18.88 9.77
C ARG A 85 9.57 -20.38 9.91
N ARG A 86 9.13 -21.06 8.84
CA ARG A 86 8.69 -22.47 8.86
C ARG A 86 9.87 -23.43 9.10
N ILE A 87 9.90 -24.05 10.27
CA ILE A 87 10.88 -25.08 10.67
C ILE A 87 10.37 -26.46 10.19
N PRO A 88 11.24 -27.39 9.77
CA PRO A 88 10.84 -28.80 9.61
C PRO A 88 10.34 -29.40 10.93
N GLN A 89 9.53 -30.46 10.85
CA GLN A 89 9.13 -31.21 12.05
C GLN A 89 10.37 -31.87 12.67
N PHE A 90 10.49 -31.78 14.00
CA PHE A 90 11.56 -32.40 14.77
C PHE A 90 11.03 -33.66 15.46
N SER A 91 11.77 -34.78 15.35
CA SER A 91 11.55 -35.99 16.15
C SER A 91 12.72 -36.15 17.14
N LYS A 92 12.40 -36.39 18.41
CA LYS A 92 13.37 -36.61 19.50
C LYS A 92 13.73 -38.09 19.70
N ARG A 93 12.89 -38.99 19.21
CA ARG A 93 13.00 -40.44 19.38
C ARG A 93 13.72 -41.04 18.18
#